data_AF-A0A7V0Q6D3-F1
#
_entry.id   AF-A0A7V0Q6D3-F1
#
_cell.length_a   1.000
_cell.length_b   1.000
_cell.length_c   1.000
_cell.angle_alpha   90.00
_cell.angle_beta   90.00
_cell.angle_gamma   90.00
#
_symmetry.space_group_name_H-M   'P 1'
#
loop_
_entity.id
_entity.type
_entity.pdbx_description
1 polymer ?
#
loop_
_entity_poly.entity_id
_entity_poly.type
_entity_poly.pdbx_seq_one_letter_code
_entity_poly.pdbx_strand_id
1 'polypeptide(L)'
;MPSGRGRACPDTSGRPVGSGGEPAADFVQGVSRRVFLRFLGGTVAAVAAGCVPGSTSTTLSTSTAVAGTSSTTVGTALAEPSDVWGIWREALTAVRTSPDHLGARAARLVATRDPEAIFRFVRDEIVTFPPQRDGFEHAVTEMRWGVEATLRCGAGTPREQAELLAALLTQAGISTEVVQGRLDAAVDRRLLLRPNATRPFEPEIDEARLERWLRVLESDESPPNDIDPGGADSRPIADLLIAELPAGTSAPGFDWTVDSVPLVRAEVGGQEVLLNPLVPDAAFGEPHADDVASSGPPSAPPNIEVELRVSTTLHPETMTTVAAGSWPVGRLVGRQLVARFVPAGEPASSFHVPAIQITTFTPALAVEGPGLSPGDVIEDAVLGDSVTVSGVIVRESQDGGVTVDDEPLGVSPDPVTTDVASLDVAVDSSAFPLIRLRVKPANAEGEPVVGLPGNAFVVEEDDVAVSFFLRQASPPPPKVLLLFDASKSVPDEFQGVGATPFGRLVAERVLAAFPDARFRVAGVTYGVATASPQWTSDPAEVETETGRVIGEGSELWSAIAGAGSFGPNVIVLISDGQATDPPETL
;
A
#
# COMPACT_ATOMS: atom_id res chain seq x y z
N MET A 1 1.15 -54.29 51.37
CA MET A 1 1.93 -54.67 50.17
C MET A 1 1.92 -53.49 49.21
N PRO A 2 3.07 -53.18 48.59
CA PRO A 2 3.59 -51.83 48.35
C PRO A 2 3.24 -51.31 46.94
N SER A 3 3.20 -50.01 46.67
CA SER A 3 4.34 -49.16 46.25
C SER A 3 3.72 -47.84 45.75
N GLY A 4 4.26 -46.63 45.87
CA GLY A 4 5.58 -46.16 46.27
C GLY A 4 6.01 -45.04 45.32
N ARG A 5 6.08 -43.81 45.85
CA ARG A 5 6.92 -42.67 45.40
C ARG A 5 6.43 -41.94 44.13
N GLY A 6 6.22 -40.63 44.14
CA GLY A 6 7.11 -39.58 44.64
C GLY A 6 7.89 -39.03 43.45
N ARG A 7 7.31 -38.05 42.74
CA ARG A 7 8.02 -37.31 41.68
C ARG A 7 8.99 -36.34 42.33
N ALA A 8 10.27 -36.69 42.29
CA ALA A 8 11.39 -35.77 42.45
C ALA A 8 12.07 -35.61 41.09
N CYS A 9 12.32 -34.36 40.71
CA CYS A 9 13.13 -33.97 39.57
C CYS A 9 14.53 -34.59 39.65
N PRO A 10 15.10 -35.07 38.54
CA PRO A 10 16.53 -35.08 38.35
C PRO A 10 16.96 -33.91 37.47
N ASP A 11 17.81 -33.10 38.07
CA ASP A 11 18.86 -32.32 37.45
C ASP A 11 19.52 -33.08 36.29
N THR A 12 19.53 -32.49 35.10
CA THR A 12 20.45 -32.87 34.02
C THR A 12 21.17 -31.61 33.53
N SER A 13 22.03 -31.10 34.39
CA SER A 13 23.30 -30.49 34.02
C SER A 13 24.16 -31.50 33.22
N GLY A 14 23.83 -31.66 31.94
CA GLY A 14 24.59 -32.42 30.96
C GLY A 14 25.06 -31.51 29.83
N ARG A 15 26.21 -30.86 30.02
CA ARG A 15 26.98 -30.28 28.90
C ARG A 15 27.38 -31.41 27.95
N PRO A 16 27.07 -31.36 26.64
CA PRO A 16 27.80 -32.15 25.68
C PRO A 16 29.17 -31.48 25.48
N VAL A 17 30.22 -32.15 25.92
CA VAL A 17 31.58 -31.91 25.41
C VAL A 17 31.66 -32.69 24.10
N GLY A 18 31.68 -31.98 22.97
CA GLY A 18 31.79 -32.58 21.64
C GLY A 18 32.08 -31.55 20.55
N SER A 19 33.33 -31.59 20.06
CA SER A 19 33.94 -30.93 18.88
C SER A 19 33.87 -29.40 18.80
N GLY A 20 34.99 -28.76 19.17
CA GLY A 20 35.29 -27.38 18.78
C GLY A 20 35.60 -27.28 17.29
N GLY A 21 34.58 -26.97 16.50
CA GLY A 21 34.72 -26.17 15.28
C GLY A 21 34.33 -24.73 15.63
N GLU A 22 35.14 -23.77 15.21
CA GLU A 22 34.82 -22.34 15.36
C GLU A 22 33.52 -22.03 14.61
N PRO A 23 32.50 -21.43 15.26
CA PRO A 23 31.18 -21.23 14.66
C PRO A 23 31.15 -20.18 13.54
N ALA A 24 32.21 -19.37 13.37
CA ALA A 24 32.22 -18.27 12.42
C ALA A 24 32.68 -18.68 11.01
N ALA A 25 33.62 -19.64 10.88
CA ALA A 25 34.11 -20.11 9.58
C ALA A 25 33.07 -20.93 8.78
N ASP A 26 32.22 -21.71 9.46
CA ASP A 26 31.16 -22.52 8.82
C ASP A 26 29.88 -21.70 8.51
N PHE A 27 29.78 -20.43 8.95
CA PHE A 27 28.55 -19.65 8.84
C PHE A 27 28.35 -18.98 7.47
N VAL A 28 29.41 -18.62 6.76
CA VAL A 28 29.27 -17.95 5.46
C VAL A 28 29.02 -18.97 4.33
N GLN A 29 29.40 -20.23 4.53
CA GLN A 29 29.18 -21.30 3.56
C GLN A 29 27.82 -21.98 3.79
N GLY A 30 26.90 -21.81 2.83
CA GLY A 30 25.61 -22.52 2.84
C GLY A 30 24.47 -21.82 3.59
N VAL A 31 24.69 -20.62 4.14
CA VAL A 31 23.62 -19.81 4.74
C VAL A 31 22.89 -19.02 3.66
N SER A 32 21.55 -19.05 3.68
CA SER A 32 20.76 -18.26 2.72
C SER A 32 20.88 -16.76 3.02
N ARG A 33 20.77 -15.92 1.98
CA ARG A 33 20.74 -14.44 2.10
C ARG A 33 19.76 -13.95 3.17
N ARG A 34 18.61 -14.62 3.29
CA ARG A 34 17.57 -14.29 4.29
C ARG A 34 18.03 -14.53 5.72
N VAL A 35 18.72 -15.64 5.97
CA VAL A 35 19.26 -15.98 7.29
C VAL A 35 20.38 -14.99 7.64
N PHE A 36 21.26 -14.69 6.69
CA PHE A 36 22.32 -13.69 6.86
C PHE A 36 21.79 -12.29 7.20
N LEU A 37 20.78 -11.79 6.47
CA LEU A 37 20.20 -10.46 6.73
C LEU A 37 19.44 -10.40 8.06
N ARG A 38 18.80 -11.49 8.49
CA ARG A 38 18.16 -11.56 9.82
C ARG A 38 19.20 -11.57 10.94
N PHE A 39 20.27 -12.33 10.76
CA PHE A 39 21.38 -12.44 11.70
C PHE A 39 22.13 -11.11 11.92
N LEU A 40 22.35 -10.34 10.83
CA LEU A 40 22.85 -8.95 10.95
C LEU A 40 21.79 -7.98 11.47
N GLY A 41 20.52 -8.27 11.20
CA GLY A 41 19.40 -7.37 11.38
C GLY A 41 18.60 -7.56 12.65
N GLY A 42 19.12 -8.27 13.67
CA GLY A 42 18.48 -8.51 14.96
C GLY A 42 17.53 -7.37 15.32
N THR A 43 16.22 -7.63 15.10
CA THR A 43 15.12 -6.66 15.20
C THR A 43 15.42 -5.18 14.89
N VAL A 44 16.05 -4.82 13.76
CA VAL A 44 16.11 -3.42 13.28
C VAL A 44 14.79 -3.00 12.58
N ALA A 45 13.65 -3.46 13.11
CA ALA A 45 12.33 -3.00 12.70
C ALA A 45 11.93 -1.65 13.36
N ALA A 46 12.81 -1.01 14.15
CA ALA A 46 12.40 0.08 15.02
C ALA A 46 13.12 1.44 14.90
N VAL A 47 14.15 1.65 14.06
CA VAL A 47 14.93 2.92 14.12
C VAL A 47 15.16 3.67 12.79
N ALA A 48 14.87 3.09 11.62
CA ALA A 48 15.07 3.78 10.34
C ALA A 48 13.82 4.50 9.78
N ALA A 49 12.85 4.86 10.63
CA ALA A 49 11.58 5.46 10.21
C ALA A 49 11.47 6.99 10.45
N GLY A 50 12.58 7.71 10.67
CA GLY A 50 12.53 9.13 11.05
C GLY A 50 13.39 10.11 10.24
N CYS A 51 14.34 9.66 9.41
CA CYS A 51 15.29 10.57 8.79
C CYS A 51 15.52 10.24 7.31
N VAL A 52 14.72 10.84 6.44
CA VAL A 52 15.17 11.18 5.07
C VAL A 52 15.85 12.55 5.17
N PRO A 53 17.16 12.69 4.90
CA PRO A 53 17.78 13.99 4.78
C PRO A 53 17.58 14.55 3.36
N GLY A 54 16.85 15.66 3.26
CA GLY A 54 16.71 16.51 2.07
C GLY A 54 15.26 16.96 1.89
N SER A 55 14.89 18.24 1.79
CA SER A 55 15.64 19.46 1.52
C SER A 55 14.84 20.68 2.03
N THR A 56 15.58 21.70 2.42
CA THR A 56 15.22 23.03 2.91
C THR A 56 14.09 23.75 2.17
N SER A 57 13.18 24.35 2.95
CA SER A 57 12.30 25.46 2.54
C SER A 57 13.12 26.65 2.04
N THR A 58 12.63 27.25 0.96
CA THR A 58 13.15 28.47 0.35
C THR A 58 12.75 29.71 1.17
N THR A 59 13.65 30.71 1.18
CA THR A 59 13.53 32.11 1.62
C THR A 59 13.82 32.46 3.10
N LEU A 60 15.02 33.00 3.35
CA LEU A 60 15.21 34.42 3.68
C LEU A 60 16.70 34.79 3.66
N SER A 61 16.99 35.86 2.91
CA SER A 61 18.29 36.49 2.75
C SER A 61 18.84 37.03 4.07
N THR A 62 20.06 36.67 4.44
CA THR A 62 21.01 37.65 4.99
C THR A 62 22.44 37.24 4.69
N SER A 63 23.15 38.19 4.06
CA SER A 63 24.56 38.18 3.73
C SER A 63 25.44 38.06 4.98
N THR A 64 26.40 37.14 4.98
CA THR A 64 27.73 37.41 5.53
C THR A 64 28.76 36.54 4.82
N ALA A 65 29.78 37.18 4.27
CA ALA A 65 30.88 36.58 3.51
C ALA A 65 32.06 36.17 4.40
N VAL A 66 33.04 35.50 3.75
CA VAL A 66 34.47 35.26 4.12
C VAL A 66 34.70 33.90 4.82
N ALA A 67 35.60 32.97 4.42
CA ALA A 67 36.71 32.87 3.45
C ALA A 67 36.83 31.39 2.96
N GLY A 68 37.26 31.12 1.71
CA GLY A 68 38.60 30.61 1.38
C GLY A 68 39.05 29.40 2.22
N THR A 69 39.41 28.21 1.71
CA THR A 69 40.43 27.97 0.68
C THR A 69 40.50 26.45 0.36
N SER A 70 40.88 26.13 -0.88
CA SER A 70 41.71 24.99 -1.32
C SER A 70 41.11 23.59 -1.50
N SER A 71 41.05 23.23 -2.78
CA SER A 71 41.28 21.89 -3.32
C SER A 71 42.52 21.22 -2.76
N THR A 72 42.41 19.95 -2.35
CA THR A 72 43.54 18.99 -2.37
C THR A 72 42.98 17.59 -2.56
N THR A 73 43.28 16.99 -3.71
CA THR A 73 43.13 15.57 -4.00
C THR A 73 44.35 14.84 -3.43
N VAL A 74 44.19 14.02 -2.38
CA VAL A 74 45.12 12.92 -2.06
C VAL A 74 44.31 11.82 -1.39
N GLY A 75 44.46 10.58 -1.88
CA GLY A 75 43.80 9.39 -1.36
C GLY A 75 44.05 9.20 0.13
N THR A 76 42.96 9.11 0.88
CA THR A 76 42.94 8.63 2.25
C THR A 76 42.09 7.38 2.28
N ALA A 77 42.70 6.27 2.71
CA ALA A 77 41.98 5.10 3.19
C ALA A 77 40.84 5.59 4.10
N LEU A 78 39.61 5.24 3.73
CA LEU A 78 38.43 5.59 4.51
C LEU A 78 38.64 5.05 5.92
N ALA A 79 38.51 5.93 6.92
CA ALA A 79 38.53 5.53 8.32
C ALA A 79 37.55 4.37 8.52
N GLU A 80 37.98 3.33 9.25
CA GLU A 80 37.14 2.19 9.61
C GLU A 80 35.82 2.71 10.22
N PRO A 81 34.66 2.35 9.64
CA PRO A 81 33.38 2.79 10.18
C PRO A 81 33.20 2.25 11.60
N SER A 82 33.14 3.14 12.59
CA SER A 82 32.99 2.78 14.00
C SER A 82 31.54 2.83 14.50
N ASP A 83 30.59 3.19 13.65
CA ASP A 83 29.18 3.31 13.99
C ASP A 83 28.31 2.25 13.29
N VAL A 84 27.13 1.99 13.87
CA VAL A 84 26.17 1.00 13.38
C VAL A 84 25.80 1.23 11.92
N TRP A 85 25.65 2.49 11.50
CA TRP A 85 25.28 2.84 10.12
C TRP A 85 26.41 2.61 9.10
N GLY A 86 27.66 2.78 9.51
CA GLY A 86 28.82 2.45 8.72
C GLY A 86 28.95 0.95 8.48
N ILE A 87 28.68 0.13 9.50
CA ILE A 87 28.63 -1.33 9.40
C ILE A 87 27.55 -1.80 8.43
N TRP A 88 26.34 -1.23 8.51
CA TRP A 88 25.25 -1.53 7.57
C TRP A 88 25.60 -1.23 6.12
N ARG A 89 26.29 -0.10 5.85
CA ARG A 89 26.76 0.25 4.50
C ARG A 89 27.81 -0.72 3.99
N GLU A 90 28.71 -1.18 4.85
CA GLU A 90 29.72 -2.17 4.52
C GLU A 90 29.09 -3.53 4.20
N ALA A 91 28.15 -3.99 5.04
CA ALA A 91 27.39 -5.22 4.81
C ALA A 91 26.62 -5.19 3.49
N LEU A 92 25.96 -4.07 3.17
CA LEU A 92 25.28 -3.89 1.88
C LEU A 92 26.25 -3.98 0.69
N THR A 93 27.46 -3.44 0.85
CA THR A 93 28.50 -3.49 -0.18
C THR A 93 28.99 -4.92 -0.39
N ALA A 94 29.23 -5.67 0.69
CA ALA A 94 29.65 -7.07 0.62
C ALA A 94 28.57 -7.96 -0.01
N VAL A 95 27.30 -7.78 0.35
CA VAL A 95 26.18 -8.54 -0.25
C VAL A 95 26.10 -8.36 -1.78
N ARG A 96 26.53 -7.20 -2.32
CA ARG A 96 26.58 -6.95 -3.78
C ARG A 96 27.70 -7.71 -4.51
N THR A 97 28.66 -8.26 -3.79
CA THR A 97 29.72 -9.10 -4.37
C THR A 97 29.23 -10.53 -4.64
N SER A 98 28.22 -10.98 -3.90
CA SER A 98 27.69 -12.35 -3.95
C SER A 98 27.20 -12.78 -5.35
N PRO A 99 27.42 -14.05 -5.75
CA PRO A 99 26.96 -14.61 -7.03
C PRO A 99 25.45 -14.49 -7.27
N ASP A 100 24.64 -14.54 -6.22
CA ASP A 100 23.17 -14.41 -6.27
C ASP A 100 22.69 -12.96 -6.49
N HIS A 101 23.58 -11.96 -6.38
CA HIS A 101 23.23 -10.55 -6.55
C HIS A 101 23.28 -10.12 -8.04
N LEU A 102 22.34 -10.62 -8.84
CA LEU A 102 22.29 -10.45 -10.30
C LEU A 102 22.48 -9.01 -10.80
N GLY A 103 21.79 -8.02 -10.22
CA GLY A 103 21.90 -6.64 -10.69
C GLY A 103 23.33 -6.07 -10.58
N ALA A 104 24.07 -6.47 -9.53
CA ALA A 104 25.45 -6.04 -9.35
C ALA A 104 26.39 -6.79 -10.30
N ARG A 105 26.09 -8.06 -10.59
CA ARG A 105 26.83 -8.85 -11.59
C ARG A 105 26.64 -8.34 -12.99
N ALA A 106 25.41 -8.08 -13.39
CA ALA A 106 25.08 -7.46 -14.67
C ALA A 106 25.82 -6.12 -14.85
N ALA A 107 25.81 -5.26 -13.82
CA ALA A 107 26.56 -4.00 -13.86
C ALA A 107 28.08 -4.20 -14.05
N ARG A 108 28.69 -5.21 -13.39
CA ARG A 108 30.10 -5.56 -13.60
C ARG A 108 30.36 -6.04 -15.02
N LEU A 109 29.51 -6.92 -15.57
CA LEU A 109 29.64 -7.44 -16.93
C LEU A 109 29.49 -6.33 -17.98
N VAL A 110 28.49 -5.46 -17.83
CA VAL A 110 28.30 -4.27 -18.67
C VAL A 110 29.56 -3.39 -18.65
N ALA A 111 30.16 -3.17 -17.48
CA ALA A 111 31.38 -2.38 -17.35
C ALA A 111 32.59 -3.02 -18.08
N THR A 112 32.67 -4.36 -18.13
CA THR A 112 33.73 -5.06 -18.89
C THR A 112 33.55 -4.99 -20.41
N ARG A 113 32.32 -4.72 -20.89
CA ARG A 113 31.94 -4.72 -22.31
C ARG A 113 32.28 -6.02 -23.05
N ASP A 114 32.18 -7.15 -22.35
CA ASP A 114 32.36 -8.49 -22.93
C ASP A 114 30.99 -9.06 -23.36
N PRO A 115 30.65 -9.07 -24.66
CA PRO A 115 29.35 -9.57 -25.13
C PRO A 115 29.15 -11.06 -24.88
N GLU A 116 30.21 -11.86 -24.92
CA GLU A 116 30.13 -13.30 -24.69
C GLU A 116 29.87 -13.61 -23.21
N ALA A 117 30.49 -12.84 -22.30
CA ALA A 117 30.18 -12.96 -20.88
C ALA A 117 28.77 -12.49 -20.54
N ILE A 118 28.28 -11.41 -21.15
CA ILE A 118 26.89 -10.93 -20.98
C ILE A 118 25.89 -11.98 -21.52
N PHE A 119 26.16 -12.56 -22.69
CA PHE A 119 25.34 -13.62 -23.27
C PHE A 119 25.26 -14.84 -22.34
N ARG A 120 26.40 -15.35 -21.89
CA ARG A 120 26.45 -16.50 -20.95
C ARG A 120 25.72 -16.20 -19.64
N PHE A 121 25.86 -14.99 -19.10
CA PHE A 121 25.13 -14.58 -17.91
C PHE A 121 23.61 -14.68 -18.08
N VAL A 122 23.06 -14.12 -19.16
CA VAL A 122 21.61 -14.19 -19.39
C VAL A 122 21.17 -15.63 -19.65
N ARG A 123 21.91 -16.35 -20.51
CA ARG A 123 21.62 -17.74 -20.89
C ARG A 123 21.59 -18.65 -19.65
N ASP A 124 22.61 -18.57 -18.81
CA ASP A 124 22.85 -19.58 -17.77
C ASP A 124 22.24 -19.21 -16.42
N GLU A 125 22.04 -17.92 -16.15
CA GLU A 125 21.63 -17.47 -14.82
C GLU A 125 20.23 -16.92 -14.76
N ILE A 126 19.55 -16.70 -15.88
CA ILE A 126 18.16 -16.29 -15.88
C ILE A 126 17.29 -17.52 -16.14
N VAL A 127 16.39 -17.79 -15.21
CA VAL A 127 15.43 -18.88 -15.31
C VAL A 127 14.40 -18.54 -16.37
N THR A 128 14.06 -19.51 -17.23
CA THR A 128 13.01 -19.34 -18.23
C THR A 128 11.70 -19.88 -17.70
N PHE A 129 10.69 -19.03 -17.64
CA PHE A 129 9.31 -19.42 -17.41
C PHE A 129 8.54 -19.50 -18.73
N PRO A 130 7.54 -20.38 -18.82
CA PRO A 130 6.64 -20.34 -19.95
C PRO A 130 5.88 -19.01 -19.97
N PRO A 131 5.63 -18.40 -21.13
CA PRO A 131 4.85 -17.17 -21.25
C PRO A 131 3.44 -17.36 -20.66
N GLN A 132 2.76 -18.46 -21.02
CA GLN A 132 1.45 -18.82 -20.52
C GLN A 132 1.51 -19.89 -19.41
N ARG A 133 0.39 -20.10 -18.72
CA ARG A 133 0.32 -21.06 -17.60
C ARG A 133 0.64 -22.50 -18.03
N ASP A 134 0.30 -22.85 -19.26
CA ASP A 134 0.27 -24.20 -19.78
C ASP A 134 1.01 -24.37 -21.11
N GLY A 135 1.83 -23.39 -21.54
CA GLY A 135 2.61 -23.58 -22.76
C GLY A 135 3.47 -22.39 -23.19
N PHE A 136 4.05 -22.52 -24.39
CA PHE A 136 4.92 -21.53 -25.03
C PHE A 136 4.20 -20.61 -26.02
N GLU A 137 2.87 -20.59 -26.02
CA GLU A 137 2.11 -19.63 -26.81
C GLU A 137 2.57 -18.19 -26.51
N HIS A 138 2.74 -17.38 -27.54
CA HIS A 138 3.25 -16.02 -27.43
C HIS A 138 4.68 -15.87 -26.89
N ALA A 139 5.54 -16.90 -27.01
CA ALA A 139 6.95 -16.84 -26.58
C ALA A 139 7.74 -15.64 -27.13
N VAL A 140 7.39 -15.15 -28.33
CA VAL A 140 8.06 -14.00 -28.97
C VAL A 140 7.55 -12.66 -28.44
N THR A 141 6.32 -12.56 -27.96
CA THR A 141 5.70 -11.25 -27.64
C THR A 141 5.48 -11.05 -26.15
N GLU A 142 5.23 -12.11 -25.39
CA GLU A 142 4.68 -11.98 -24.04
C GLU A 142 5.73 -11.63 -22.98
N MET A 143 5.50 -10.53 -22.26
CA MET A 143 6.21 -10.19 -21.02
C MET A 143 5.30 -10.34 -19.81
N ARG A 144 5.84 -10.93 -18.74
CA ARG A 144 5.13 -11.10 -17.48
C ARG A 144 5.32 -9.93 -16.53
N TRP A 145 6.54 -9.39 -16.47
CA TRP A 145 6.92 -8.27 -15.60
C TRP A 145 7.98 -7.33 -16.16
N GLY A 146 8.59 -7.66 -17.29
CA GLY A 146 9.56 -6.81 -17.99
C GLY A 146 11.00 -6.92 -17.48
N VAL A 147 11.90 -6.27 -18.23
CA VAL A 147 13.37 -6.49 -18.15
C VAL A 147 13.96 -6.27 -16.76
N GLU A 148 13.62 -5.18 -16.08
CA GLU A 148 14.19 -4.87 -14.77
C GLU A 148 13.80 -5.89 -13.71
N ALA A 149 12.54 -6.31 -13.71
CA ALA A 149 12.05 -7.34 -12.81
C ALA A 149 12.70 -8.69 -13.13
N THR A 150 12.87 -9.03 -14.40
CA THR A 150 13.56 -10.26 -14.84
C THR A 150 14.99 -10.32 -14.32
N LEU A 151 15.73 -9.22 -14.38
CA LEU A 151 17.07 -9.15 -13.79
C LEU A 151 17.04 -9.24 -12.25
N ARG A 152 16.03 -8.63 -11.61
CA ARG A 152 15.92 -8.58 -10.15
C ARG A 152 15.57 -9.94 -9.54
N CYS A 153 14.59 -10.64 -10.11
CA CYS A 153 14.16 -11.96 -9.64
C CYS A 153 14.97 -13.11 -10.26
N GLY A 154 15.69 -12.84 -11.36
CA GLY A 154 16.49 -13.84 -12.05
C GLY A 154 15.68 -14.87 -12.81
N ALA A 155 14.48 -14.50 -13.25
CA ALA A 155 13.59 -15.34 -14.02
C ALA A 155 12.72 -14.49 -14.95
N GLY A 156 12.32 -15.03 -16.10
CA GLY A 156 11.45 -14.34 -17.04
C GLY A 156 10.97 -15.23 -18.19
N THR A 157 10.07 -14.70 -19.01
CA THR A 157 9.61 -15.34 -20.25
C THR A 157 10.73 -15.36 -21.30
N PRO A 158 10.58 -16.14 -22.39
CA PRO A 158 11.54 -16.11 -23.48
C PRO A 158 11.79 -14.70 -24.03
N ARG A 159 10.72 -13.91 -24.20
CA ARG A 159 10.83 -12.53 -24.68
C ARG A 159 11.58 -11.64 -23.69
N GLU A 160 11.31 -11.77 -22.39
CA GLU A 160 12.03 -10.99 -21.38
C GLU A 160 13.52 -11.30 -21.31
N GLN A 161 13.93 -12.55 -21.52
CA GLN A 161 15.34 -12.91 -21.55
C GLN A 161 16.07 -12.30 -22.76
N ALA A 162 15.45 -12.33 -23.95
CA ALA A 162 16.02 -11.68 -25.13
C ALA A 162 16.13 -10.16 -24.94
N GLU A 163 15.11 -9.55 -24.35
CA GLU A 163 15.07 -8.11 -24.08
C GLU A 163 16.06 -7.70 -22.98
N LEU A 164 16.25 -8.53 -21.97
CA LEU A 164 17.31 -8.36 -20.97
C LEU A 164 18.70 -8.45 -21.60
N LEU A 165 18.94 -9.44 -22.46
CA LEU A 165 20.21 -9.58 -23.19
C LEU A 165 20.48 -8.35 -24.06
N ALA A 166 19.49 -7.92 -24.85
CA ALA A 166 19.60 -6.73 -25.69
C ALA A 166 19.87 -5.47 -24.85
N ALA A 167 19.16 -5.29 -23.72
CA ALA A 167 19.36 -4.15 -22.83
C ALA A 167 20.77 -4.12 -22.24
N LEU A 168 21.30 -5.26 -21.77
CA LEU A 168 22.66 -5.32 -21.20
C LEU A 168 23.74 -5.09 -22.26
N LEU A 169 23.59 -5.66 -23.45
CA LEU A 169 24.52 -5.42 -24.57
C LEU A 169 24.47 -3.94 -25.02
N THR A 170 23.28 -3.35 -25.12
CA THR A 170 23.11 -1.92 -25.42
C THR A 170 23.79 -1.04 -24.37
N GLN A 171 23.62 -1.35 -23.08
CA GLN A 171 24.30 -0.63 -21.99
C GLN A 171 25.83 -0.80 -22.06
N ALA A 172 26.34 -1.92 -22.58
CA ALA A 172 27.75 -2.14 -22.85
C ALA A 172 28.27 -1.39 -24.11
N GLY A 173 27.39 -0.70 -24.84
CA GLY A 173 27.72 0.05 -26.06
C GLY A 173 27.65 -0.78 -27.35
N ILE A 174 26.94 -1.91 -27.33
CA ILE A 174 26.79 -2.81 -28.47
C ILE A 174 25.40 -2.59 -29.08
N SER A 175 25.35 -2.33 -30.40
CA SER A 175 24.08 -2.17 -31.11
C SER A 175 23.32 -3.51 -31.12
N THR A 176 22.06 -3.50 -30.71
CA THR A 176 21.23 -4.71 -30.66
C THR A 176 19.80 -4.48 -31.13
N GLU A 177 19.20 -5.54 -31.68
CA GLU A 177 17.79 -5.63 -32.03
C GLU A 177 17.23 -6.99 -31.59
N VAL A 178 16.06 -7.00 -30.95
CA VAL A 178 15.35 -8.26 -30.65
C VAL A 178 14.60 -8.72 -31.90
N VAL A 179 14.94 -9.89 -32.39
CA VAL A 179 14.35 -10.52 -33.58
C VAL A 179 13.70 -11.85 -33.19
N GLN A 180 13.00 -12.50 -34.11
CA GLN A 180 12.45 -13.84 -33.90
C GLN A 180 13.02 -14.78 -34.94
N GLY A 181 13.17 -16.06 -34.59
CA GLY A 181 13.55 -17.12 -35.52
C GLY A 181 12.74 -18.38 -35.27
N ARG A 182 12.57 -19.21 -36.30
CA ARG A 182 11.96 -20.53 -36.16
C ARG A 182 12.94 -21.47 -35.47
N LEU A 183 12.52 -22.09 -34.37
CA LEU A 183 13.41 -22.95 -33.57
C LEU A 183 13.78 -24.21 -34.35
N ASP A 184 15.05 -24.58 -34.32
CA ASP A 184 15.54 -25.81 -34.95
C ASP A 184 14.82 -27.05 -34.39
N ALA A 185 14.36 -27.93 -35.29
CA ALA A 185 13.66 -29.16 -34.92
C ALA A 185 14.50 -30.14 -34.06
N ALA A 186 15.83 -29.96 -34.04
CA ALA A 186 16.75 -30.76 -33.23
C ALA A 186 16.82 -30.34 -31.75
N VAL A 187 16.34 -29.15 -31.40
CA VAL A 187 16.34 -28.65 -30.02
C VAL A 187 15.26 -29.37 -29.21
N ASP A 188 15.65 -30.00 -28.09
CA ASP A 188 14.67 -30.50 -27.13
C ASP A 188 13.99 -29.33 -26.40
N ARG A 189 12.73 -29.09 -26.76
CA ARG A 189 11.91 -27.99 -26.23
C ARG A 189 11.75 -28.06 -24.71
N ARG A 190 11.91 -29.23 -24.08
CA ARG A 190 11.90 -29.36 -22.62
C ARG A 190 13.04 -28.64 -21.93
N LEU A 191 14.16 -28.49 -22.63
CA LEU A 191 15.36 -27.82 -22.14
C LEU A 191 15.22 -26.29 -22.16
N LEU A 192 14.20 -25.75 -22.82
CA LEU A 192 13.92 -24.31 -22.83
C LEU A 192 13.43 -23.81 -21.46
N LEU A 193 12.77 -24.66 -20.68
CA LEU A 193 12.46 -24.37 -19.28
C LEU A 193 13.67 -24.73 -18.42
N ARG A 194 14.17 -23.77 -17.65
CA ARG A 194 15.31 -23.97 -16.75
C ARG A 194 14.84 -23.86 -15.30
N PRO A 195 14.39 -24.94 -14.66
CA PRO A 195 13.75 -24.84 -13.35
C PRO A 195 14.70 -24.35 -12.24
N ASN A 196 16.02 -24.53 -12.37
CA ASN A 196 16.97 -24.26 -11.30
C ASN A 196 18.29 -23.64 -11.80
N ALA A 197 18.41 -22.31 -11.77
CA ALA A 197 19.72 -21.66 -11.76
C ALA A 197 20.20 -21.54 -10.30
N THR A 198 20.95 -22.53 -9.81
CA THR A 198 21.50 -22.51 -8.44
C THR A 198 22.57 -21.42 -8.34
N ARG A 199 22.32 -20.43 -7.50
CA ARG A 199 23.24 -19.31 -7.23
C ARG A 199 23.52 -19.27 -5.74
N PRO A 200 24.75 -19.61 -5.30
CA PRO A 200 25.05 -19.60 -3.88
C PRO A 200 25.08 -18.15 -3.38
N PHE A 201 24.63 -17.96 -2.14
CA PHE A 201 24.86 -16.72 -1.41
C PHE A 201 26.27 -16.80 -0.80
N GLU A 202 27.23 -16.17 -1.47
CA GLU A 202 28.66 -16.22 -1.13
C GLU A 202 29.26 -14.80 -1.28
N PRO A 203 28.87 -13.85 -0.41
CA PRO A 203 29.51 -12.53 -0.40
C PRO A 203 30.97 -12.62 0.04
N GLU A 204 31.83 -11.75 -0.50
CA GLU A 204 33.24 -11.60 -0.11
C GLU A 204 33.35 -10.97 1.29
N ILE A 205 33.19 -11.80 2.32
CA ILE A 205 33.27 -11.44 3.74
C ILE A 205 34.29 -12.35 4.40
N ASP A 206 35.34 -11.76 4.98
CA ASP A 206 36.25 -12.50 5.85
C ASP A 206 35.71 -12.59 7.29
N GLU A 207 36.20 -13.57 8.04
CA GLU A 207 35.76 -13.87 9.40
C GLU A 207 35.94 -12.68 10.36
N ALA A 208 37.08 -12.00 10.27
CA ALA A 208 37.37 -10.83 11.09
C ALA A 208 36.38 -9.68 10.87
N ARG A 209 35.97 -9.46 9.61
CA ARG A 209 34.94 -8.48 9.23
C ARG A 209 33.58 -8.86 9.79
N LEU A 210 33.19 -10.12 9.70
CA LEU A 210 31.91 -10.60 10.27
C LEU A 210 31.89 -10.47 11.80
N GLU A 211 32.94 -10.90 12.49
CA GLU A 211 33.05 -10.78 13.95
C GLU A 211 32.97 -9.32 14.41
N ARG A 212 33.60 -8.40 13.67
CA ARG A 212 33.51 -6.96 13.94
C ARG A 212 32.07 -6.48 13.83
N TRP A 213 31.37 -6.86 12.77
CA TRP A 213 29.98 -6.46 12.56
C TRP A 213 29.08 -6.93 13.70
N LEU A 214 29.17 -8.21 14.07
CA LEU A 214 28.35 -8.78 15.15
C LEU A 214 28.61 -8.10 16.49
N ARG A 215 29.87 -7.79 16.80
CA ARG A 215 30.24 -7.08 18.01
C ARG A 215 29.66 -5.67 18.07
N VAL A 216 29.70 -4.92 16.96
CA VAL A 216 29.19 -3.54 16.91
C VAL A 216 27.66 -3.50 16.88
N LEU A 217 27.04 -4.51 16.28
CA LEU A 217 25.58 -4.65 16.21
C LEU A 217 24.97 -5.26 17.48
N GLU A 218 25.80 -5.69 18.43
CA GLU A 218 25.37 -6.39 19.66
C GLU A 218 24.44 -7.59 19.34
N SER A 219 24.69 -8.28 18.22
CA SER A 219 23.86 -9.39 17.78
C SER A 219 24.26 -10.68 18.51
N ASP A 220 23.40 -11.14 19.41
CA ASP A 220 23.52 -12.42 20.13
C ASP A 220 22.61 -13.53 19.55
N GLU A 221 22.03 -13.33 18.36
CA GLU A 221 21.04 -14.25 17.80
C GLU A 221 21.65 -15.51 17.18
N SER A 222 21.10 -16.68 17.54
CA SER A 222 21.30 -17.93 16.78
C SER A 222 20.56 -17.87 15.44
N PRO A 223 21.07 -18.52 14.38
CA PRO A 223 20.34 -18.61 13.12
C PRO A 223 18.94 -19.19 13.34
N PRO A 224 17.89 -18.64 12.70
CA PRO A 224 16.54 -19.18 12.82
C PRO A 224 16.51 -20.64 12.34
N ASN A 225 15.83 -21.49 13.11
CA ASN A 225 15.53 -22.85 12.68
C ASN A 225 14.58 -22.80 11.49
N ASP A 226 14.89 -23.54 10.41
CA ASP A 226 13.93 -23.77 9.34
C ASP A 226 12.70 -24.48 9.92
N ILE A 227 11.51 -23.95 9.58
CA ILE A 227 10.25 -24.57 9.95
C ILE A 227 10.04 -25.72 8.97
N ASP A 228 10.04 -26.96 9.49
CA ASP A 228 9.80 -28.17 8.73
C ASP A 228 10.66 -28.33 7.45
N PRO A 229 12.00 -28.35 7.56
CA PRO A 229 12.92 -28.36 6.41
C PRO A 229 12.77 -29.60 5.51
N GLY A 230 12.13 -30.67 6.02
CA GLY A 230 11.86 -31.90 5.28
C GLY A 230 10.44 -32.00 4.73
N GLY A 231 9.55 -31.07 5.07
CA GLY A 231 8.14 -31.14 4.74
C GLY A 231 7.38 -32.25 5.48
N ALA A 232 7.89 -32.73 6.61
CA ALA A 232 7.31 -33.84 7.36
C ALA A 232 5.90 -33.50 7.89
N ASP A 233 5.67 -32.25 8.28
CA ASP A 233 4.38 -31.78 8.79
C ASP A 233 3.54 -31.12 7.69
N SER A 234 4.18 -30.38 6.78
CA SER A 234 3.51 -29.64 5.71
C SER A 234 3.04 -30.50 4.54
N ARG A 235 3.75 -31.58 4.18
CA ARG A 235 3.32 -32.48 3.08
C ARG A 235 2.00 -33.20 3.40
N PRO A 236 1.80 -33.81 4.59
CA PRO A 236 0.50 -34.40 4.93
C PRO A 236 -0.66 -33.39 4.85
N ILE A 237 -0.44 -32.14 5.26
CA ILE A 237 -1.45 -31.08 5.17
C ILE A 237 -1.74 -30.75 3.70
N ALA A 238 -0.72 -30.62 2.87
CA ALA A 238 -0.89 -30.40 1.43
C ALA A 238 -1.66 -31.55 0.77
N ASP A 239 -1.34 -32.80 1.11
CA ASP A 239 -2.04 -33.98 0.59
C ASP A 239 -3.52 -33.99 0.98
N LEU A 240 -3.85 -33.62 2.23
CA LEU A 240 -5.23 -33.46 2.69
C LEU A 240 -5.96 -32.38 1.89
N LEU A 241 -5.33 -31.22 1.66
CA LEU A 241 -5.93 -30.14 0.87
C LEU A 241 -6.15 -30.56 -0.58
N ILE A 242 -5.21 -31.27 -1.19
CA ILE A 242 -5.33 -31.79 -2.55
C ILE A 242 -6.48 -32.81 -2.63
N ALA A 243 -6.65 -33.66 -1.63
CA ALA A 243 -7.73 -34.66 -1.58
C ALA A 243 -9.13 -34.04 -1.49
N GLU A 244 -9.25 -32.84 -0.90
CA GLU A 244 -10.50 -32.08 -0.82
C GLU A 244 -10.82 -31.29 -2.09
N LEU A 245 -9.89 -31.19 -3.05
CA LEU A 245 -10.16 -30.50 -4.32
C LEU A 245 -11.20 -31.27 -5.15
N PRO A 246 -12.14 -30.58 -5.82
CA PRO A 246 -13.14 -31.24 -6.68
C PRO A 246 -12.51 -32.18 -7.72
N ALA A 247 -13.18 -33.30 -8.00
CA ALA A 247 -12.78 -34.20 -9.07
C ALA A 247 -12.72 -33.44 -10.41
N GLY A 248 -11.56 -33.44 -11.07
CA GLY A 248 -11.30 -32.65 -12.29
C GLY A 248 -10.45 -31.39 -12.08
N THR A 249 -9.99 -31.10 -10.85
CA THR A 249 -9.01 -30.05 -10.56
C THR A 249 -7.58 -30.45 -10.97
N SER A 250 -7.41 -31.12 -12.10
CA SER A 250 -6.08 -31.38 -12.68
C SER A 250 -5.63 -30.13 -13.43
N ALA A 251 -4.36 -29.74 -13.25
CA ALA A 251 -3.76 -28.76 -14.14
C ALA A 251 -3.85 -29.27 -15.60
N PRO A 252 -4.18 -28.41 -16.57
CA PRO A 252 -4.13 -28.79 -17.97
C PRO A 252 -2.74 -29.34 -18.33
N GLY A 253 -2.67 -30.23 -19.32
CA GLY A 253 -1.40 -30.69 -19.84
C GLY A 253 -0.59 -29.52 -20.38
N PHE A 254 0.73 -29.59 -20.24
CA PHE A 254 1.62 -28.55 -20.77
C PHE A 254 1.83 -28.73 -22.27
N ASP A 255 1.51 -27.70 -23.06
CA ASP A 255 1.79 -27.63 -24.49
C ASP A 255 3.25 -27.25 -24.74
N TRP A 256 4.01 -28.23 -25.22
CA TRP A 256 5.41 -28.07 -25.60
C TRP A 256 5.57 -27.54 -27.04
N THR A 257 4.50 -27.09 -27.68
CA THR A 257 4.57 -26.50 -29.02
C THR A 257 5.21 -25.11 -28.96
N VAL A 258 6.35 -24.96 -29.64
CA VAL A 258 7.01 -23.67 -29.84
C VAL A 258 7.63 -23.65 -31.23
N ASP A 259 7.09 -22.82 -32.11
CA ASP A 259 7.55 -22.71 -33.48
C ASP A 259 8.58 -21.59 -33.65
N SER A 260 8.43 -20.49 -32.89
CA SER A 260 9.31 -19.34 -32.96
C SER A 260 9.78 -18.90 -31.58
N VAL A 261 11.04 -18.49 -31.51
CA VAL A 261 11.69 -18.01 -30.29
C VAL A 261 12.29 -16.62 -30.53
N PRO A 262 12.30 -15.76 -29.51
CA PRO A 262 13.01 -14.49 -29.58
C PRO A 262 14.53 -14.71 -29.53
N LEU A 263 15.24 -13.96 -30.36
CA LEU A 263 16.70 -13.93 -30.49
C LEU A 263 17.17 -12.48 -30.36
N VAL A 264 18.47 -12.30 -30.13
CA VAL A 264 19.10 -10.97 -30.17
C VAL A 264 20.08 -10.91 -31.34
N ARG A 265 19.84 -9.99 -32.26
CA ARG A 265 20.81 -9.58 -33.27
C ARG A 265 21.72 -8.53 -32.65
N ALA A 266 23.03 -8.72 -32.70
CA ALA A 266 24.02 -7.81 -32.14
C ALA A 266 25.15 -7.51 -33.14
N GLU A 267 25.72 -6.31 -33.09
CA GLU A 267 26.89 -5.93 -33.89
C GLU A 267 28.18 -6.04 -33.06
N VAL A 268 28.97 -7.08 -33.28
CA VAL A 268 30.21 -7.35 -32.54
C VAL A 268 31.39 -7.35 -33.50
N GLY A 269 32.36 -6.47 -33.26
CA GLY A 269 33.53 -6.34 -34.13
C GLY A 269 33.20 -5.95 -35.58
N GLY A 270 32.07 -5.27 -35.80
CA GLY A 270 31.57 -4.91 -37.14
C GLY A 270 30.90 -6.07 -37.90
N GLN A 271 30.63 -7.19 -37.23
CA GLN A 271 29.89 -8.32 -37.78
C GLN A 271 28.56 -8.51 -37.05
N GLU A 272 27.53 -8.90 -37.79
CA GLU A 272 26.25 -9.30 -37.22
C GLU A 272 26.39 -10.70 -36.59
N VAL A 273 25.92 -10.83 -35.36
CA VAL A 273 25.87 -12.08 -34.60
C VAL A 273 24.44 -12.27 -34.07
N LEU A 274 23.90 -13.48 -34.20
CA LEU A 274 22.59 -13.85 -33.64
C LEU A 274 22.80 -14.68 -32.37
N LEU A 275 22.11 -14.29 -31.30
CA LEU A 275 22.26 -14.87 -29.97
C LEU A 275 20.93 -15.43 -29.48
N ASN A 276 20.94 -16.69 -29.03
CA ASN A 276 19.78 -17.35 -28.45
C ASN A 276 20.00 -17.61 -26.95
N PRO A 277 19.40 -16.81 -26.04
CA PRO A 277 19.59 -17.01 -24.61
C PRO A 277 18.84 -18.24 -24.06
N LEU A 278 17.92 -18.83 -24.81
CA LEU A 278 17.03 -19.87 -24.30
C LEU A 278 17.68 -21.26 -24.33
N VAL A 279 18.35 -21.58 -25.44
CA VAL A 279 18.92 -22.92 -25.67
C VAL A 279 20.10 -23.15 -24.74
N PRO A 280 20.06 -24.19 -23.88
CA PRO A 280 21.21 -24.54 -23.05
C PRO A 280 22.45 -24.84 -23.87
N ASP A 281 23.60 -24.42 -23.35
CA ASP A 281 24.91 -24.65 -23.95
C ASP A 281 25.16 -24.05 -25.35
N ALA A 282 24.18 -23.35 -25.94
CA ALA A 282 24.32 -22.68 -27.24
C ALA A 282 25.57 -21.78 -27.26
N ALA A 283 26.50 -22.00 -28.21
CA ALA A 283 27.72 -21.19 -28.24
C ALA A 283 27.42 -19.73 -28.62
N PHE A 284 28.35 -18.84 -28.31
CA PHE A 284 28.20 -17.44 -28.71
C PHE A 284 28.14 -17.32 -30.24
N GLY A 285 27.03 -16.79 -30.75
CA GLY A 285 26.75 -16.67 -32.18
C GLY A 285 26.05 -17.87 -32.82
N GLU A 286 25.64 -18.89 -32.04
CA GLU A 286 24.83 -20.01 -32.51
C GLU A 286 23.34 -19.75 -32.19
N PRO A 287 22.50 -19.44 -33.20
CA PRO A 287 21.10 -19.07 -32.95
C PRO A 287 20.17 -20.26 -32.68
N HIS A 288 20.54 -21.49 -33.10
CA HIS A 288 19.66 -22.67 -33.08
C HIS A 288 18.25 -22.41 -33.66
N ALA A 289 18.19 -21.55 -34.67
CA ALA A 289 16.98 -21.11 -35.30
C ALA A 289 17.26 -20.60 -36.72
N ASP A 290 16.27 -20.74 -37.60
CA ASP A 290 16.28 -20.24 -38.97
C ASP A 290 15.14 -19.23 -39.21
N ASP A 291 14.91 -18.83 -40.47
CA ASP A 291 13.82 -17.93 -40.89
C ASP A 291 13.67 -16.65 -40.03
N VAL A 292 14.80 -15.96 -39.79
CA VAL A 292 14.84 -14.79 -38.90
C VAL A 292 14.06 -13.61 -39.45
N ALA A 293 13.18 -13.04 -38.62
CA ALA A 293 12.34 -11.89 -38.94
C ALA A 293 12.27 -10.90 -37.77
N SER A 294 11.73 -9.70 -37.99
CA SER A 294 11.45 -8.76 -36.91
C SER A 294 10.43 -9.35 -35.93
N SER A 295 10.66 -9.14 -34.63
CA SER A 295 9.83 -9.68 -33.55
C SER A 295 8.66 -8.78 -33.14
N GLY A 296 8.60 -7.54 -33.66
CA GLY A 296 7.66 -6.52 -33.18
C GLY A 296 7.92 -6.08 -31.73
N PRO A 297 7.15 -5.13 -31.19
CA PRO A 297 7.25 -4.75 -29.78
C PRO A 297 6.70 -5.86 -28.86
N PRO A 298 7.21 -6.00 -27.64
CA PRO A 298 6.64 -6.90 -26.64
C PRO A 298 5.28 -6.40 -26.13
N SER A 299 4.49 -7.30 -25.53
CA SER A 299 3.29 -6.92 -24.78
C SER A 299 3.66 -6.12 -23.53
N ALA A 300 2.82 -5.16 -23.16
CA ALA A 300 3.00 -4.39 -21.94
C ALA A 300 2.65 -5.28 -20.73
N PRO A 301 3.53 -5.40 -19.71
CA PRO A 301 3.18 -6.07 -18.47
C PRO A 301 1.98 -5.38 -17.79
N PRO A 302 1.17 -6.13 -17.02
CA PRO A 302 0.01 -5.56 -16.33
C PRO A 302 0.42 -4.62 -15.20
N ASN A 303 -0.52 -3.76 -14.78
CA ASN A 303 -0.44 -3.06 -13.51
C ASN A 303 -1.08 -3.88 -12.39
N ILE A 304 -0.61 -3.68 -11.17
CA ILE A 304 -1.22 -4.18 -9.95
C ILE A 304 -1.87 -3.01 -9.23
N GLU A 305 -3.17 -3.14 -9.00
CA GLU A 305 -3.97 -2.20 -8.22
C GLU A 305 -4.06 -2.69 -6.77
N VAL A 306 -3.80 -1.79 -5.83
CA VAL A 306 -3.91 -2.09 -4.40
C VAL A 306 -4.73 -1.01 -3.73
N GLU A 307 -5.71 -1.46 -2.95
CA GLU A 307 -6.55 -0.60 -2.11
C GLU A 307 -6.38 -0.96 -0.64
N LEU A 308 -6.17 0.06 0.19
CA LEU A 308 -6.27 -0.03 1.62
C LEU A 308 -7.65 0.49 2.04
N ARG A 309 -8.44 -0.38 2.66
CA ARG A 309 -9.79 -0.07 3.13
C ARG A 309 -9.86 -0.18 4.65
N VAL A 310 -10.67 0.66 5.26
CA VAL A 310 -10.97 0.66 6.70
C VAL A 310 -12.48 0.55 6.91
N SER A 311 -12.86 -0.01 8.06
CA SER A 311 -14.24 0.02 8.55
C SER A 311 -14.24 0.39 10.04
N THR A 312 -15.40 0.77 10.55
CA THR A 312 -15.57 1.07 11.97
C THR A 312 -16.25 -0.10 12.68
N THR A 313 -16.15 -0.15 14.01
CA THR A 313 -16.89 -1.15 14.81
C THR A 313 -18.40 -0.96 14.74
N LEU A 314 -18.88 0.26 14.43
CA LEU A 314 -20.29 0.56 14.27
C LEU A 314 -20.85 0.06 12.92
N HIS A 315 -20.01 0.08 11.88
CA HIS A 315 -20.38 -0.33 10.51
C HIS A 315 -19.31 -1.26 9.90
N PRO A 316 -19.07 -2.46 10.47
CA PRO A 316 -18.00 -3.36 10.04
C PRO A 316 -18.17 -3.88 8.60
N GLU A 317 -19.39 -3.92 8.10
CA GLU A 317 -19.75 -4.28 6.72
C GLU A 317 -19.41 -3.19 5.70
N THR A 318 -19.27 -1.95 6.15
CA THR A 318 -19.00 -0.80 5.28
C THR A 318 -17.50 -0.54 5.23
N MET A 319 -16.87 -0.95 4.13
CA MET A 319 -15.44 -0.76 3.88
C MET A 319 -15.22 0.49 3.03
N THR A 320 -14.50 1.47 3.57
CA THR A 320 -14.16 2.71 2.88
C THR A 320 -12.70 2.69 2.46
N THR A 321 -12.42 2.96 1.19
CA THR A 321 -11.05 3.11 0.69
C THR A 321 -10.43 4.39 1.25
N VAL A 322 -9.23 4.25 1.81
CA VAL A 322 -8.46 5.37 2.40
C VAL A 322 -7.11 5.54 1.72
N ALA A 323 -6.61 4.56 0.97
CA ALA A 323 -5.50 4.75 0.05
C ALA A 323 -5.66 3.78 -1.12
N ALA A 324 -5.31 4.21 -2.32
CA ALA A 324 -5.33 3.36 -3.51
C ALA A 324 -4.19 3.75 -4.45
N GLY A 325 -3.51 2.76 -5.01
CA GLY A 325 -2.45 2.98 -5.98
C GLY A 325 -2.41 1.91 -7.05
N SER A 326 -1.76 2.25 -8.17
CA SER A 326 -1.56 1.36 -9.31
C SER A 326 -0.10 1.42 -9.72
N TRP A 327 0.56 0.27 -9.77
CA TRP A 327 1.98 0.17 -10.14
C TRP A 327 2.17 -0.85 -11.25
N PRO A 328 3.06 -0.60 -12.23
CA PRO A 328 3.50 -1.63 -13.14
C PRO A 328 4.04 -2.84 -12.36
N VAL A 329 3.66 -4.06 -12.73
CA VAL A 329 4.10 -5.26 -12.00
C VAL A 329 5.64 -5.36 -11.94
N GLY A 330 6.35 -4.85 -12.96
CA GLY A 330 7.81 -4.77 -12.98
C GLY A 330 8.42 -3.90 -11.87
N ARG A 331 7.67 -2.91 -11.36
CA ARG A 331 8.05 -2.11 -10.19
C ARG A 331 7.97 -2.90 -8.89
N LEU A 332 7.06 -3.87 -8.79
CA LEU A 332 6.77 -4.62 -7.57
C LEU A 332 7.51 -5.94 -7.43
N VAL A 333 7.75 -6.68 -8.52
CA VAL A 333 8.39 -8.01 -8.46
C VAL A 333 9.75 -7.94 -7.77
N GLY A 334 9.95 -8.71 -6.70
CA GLY A 334 11.19 -8.69 -5.90
C GLY A 334 11.35 -7.46 -4.99
N ARG A 335 10.30 -6.65 -4.82
CA ARG A 335 10.20 -5.55 -3.87
C ARG A 335 9.02 -5.78 -2.91
N GLN A 336 8.87 -4.90 -1.92
CA GLN A 336 7.75 -4.91 -0.98
C GLN A 336 6.89 -3.68 -1.22
N LEU A 337 5.57 -3.85 -1.25
CA LEU A 337 4.64 -2.75 -1.09
C LEU A 337 4.26 -2.70 0.40
N VAL A 338 4.59 -1.60 1.07
CA VAL A 338 4.38 -1.44 2.51
C VAL A 338 3.27 -0.41 2.72
N ALA A 339 2.29 -0.79 3.52
CA ALA A 339 1.33 0.16 4.09
C ALA A 339 1.87 0.66 5.44
N ARG A 340 2.01 1.99 5.56
CA ARG A 340 2.40 2.67 6.79
C ARG A 340 1.32 3.66 7.21
N PHE A 341 1.19 3.90 8.50
CA PHE A 341 0.30 4.92 9.04
C PHE A 341 1.18 5.95 9.73
N VAL A 342 1.37 7.09 9.08
CA VAL A 342 2.17 8.18 9.63
C VAL A 342 1.25 9.13 10.40
N PRO A 343 1.69 9.70 11.55
CA PRO A 343 0.93 10.74 12.22
C PRO A 343 0.57 11.87 11.25
N ALA A 344 -0.68 12.31 11.26
CA ALA A 344 -1.10 13.43 10.42
C ALA A 344 -0.47 14.75 10.93
N GLY A 345 -0.12 15.64 10.00
CA GLY A 345 0.51 16.93 10.29
C GLY A 345 2.03 16.96 10.02
N GLU A 346 2.69 18.04 10.46
CA GLU A 346 4.13 18.19 10.24
C GLU A 346 4.93 17.22 11.13
N PRO A 347 5.82 16.37 10.56
CA PRO A 347 6.56 15.38 11.33
C PRO A 347 7.32 15.95 12.53
N ALA A 348 7.90 17.15 12.39
CA ALA A 348 8.63 17.84 13.45
C ALA A 348 7.75 18.10 14.69
N SER A 349 6.47 18.41 14.48
CA SER A 349 5.51 18.67 15.56
C SER A 349 5.13 17.40 16.30
N SER A 350 5.07 16.25 15.62
CA SER A 350 4.67 14.97 16.21
C SER A 350 5.69 14.41 17.20
N PHE A 351 6.98 14.77 17.10
CA PHE A 351 8.02 14.30 18.04
C PHE A 351 7.87 14.85 19.46
N HIS A 352 7.12 15.94 19.63
CA HIS A 352 6.90 16.58 20.94
C HIS A 352 5.56 16.18 21.58
N VAL A 353 4.72 15.41 20.86
CA VAL A 353 3.41 14.96 21.34
C VAL A 353 3.56 13.55 21.92
N PRO A 354 3.08 13.27 23.15
CA PRO A 354 3.03 11.92 23.68
C PRO A 354 2.30 10.97 22.72
N ALA A 355 2.85 9.77 22.48
CA ALA A 355 2.32 8.84 21.47
C ALA A 355 0.82 8.53 21.66
N ILE A 356 0.32 8.49 22.90
CA ILE A 356 -1.09 8.24 23.22
C ILE A 356 -2.04 9.37 22.79
N GLN A 357 -1.51 10.58 22.55
CA GLN A 357 -2.28 11.73 22.07
C GLN A 357 -2.34 11.80 20.53
N ILE A 358 -1.53 11.00 19.82
CA ILE A 358 -1.60 10.92 18.36
C ILE A 358 -2.82 10.07 17.97
N THR A 359 -3.88 10.74 17.55
CA THR A 359 -5.18 10.12 17.26
C THR A 359 -5.56 10.12 15.79
N THR A 360 -4.73 10.70 14.92
CA THR A 360 -4.99 10.82 13.48
C THR A 360 -3.77 10.38 12.68
N PHE A 361 -3.99 9.55 11.68
CA PHE A 361 -2.92 8.94 10.89
C PHE A 361 -3.24 9.00 9.39
N THR A 362 -2.26 9.35 8.59
CA THR A 362 -2.34 9.30 7.13
C THR A 362 -1.74 7.96 6.65
N PRO A 363 -2.51 7.11 5.96
CA PRO A 363 -1.96 5.91 5.35
C PRO A 363 -1.05 6.31 4.18
N ALA A 364 0.09 5.63 4.08
CA ALA A 364 1.04 5.75 2.99
C ALA A 364 1.30 4.36 2.42
N LEU A 365 1.12 4.19 1.10
CA LEU A 365 1.55 3.01 0.36
C LEU A 365 2.88 3.34 -0.31
N ALA A 366 3.93 2.60 -0.01
CA ALA A 366 5.25 2.84 -0.55
C ALA A 366 5.90 1.55 -1.06
N VAL A 367 6.53 1.62 -2.23
CA VAL A 367 7.35 0.53 -2.74
C VAL A 367 8.74 0.63 -2.13
N GLU A 368 9.17 -0.42 -1.44
CA GLU A 368 10.48 -0.52 -0.81
C GLU A 368 11.25 -1.71 -1.38
N GLY A 369 12.54 -1.51 -1.64
CA GLY A 369 13.38 -2.59 -2.11
C GLY A 369 14.62 -2.12 -2.87
N PRO A 370 15.43 -3.07 -3.35
CA PRO A 370 16.67 -2.76 -4.04
C PRO A 370 16.44 -2.02 -5.37
N GLY A 371 17.39 -1.16 -5.72
CA GLY A 371 17.45 -0.49 -7.02
C GLY A 371 16.43 0.63 -7.22
N LEU A 372 15.82 1.15 -6.16
CA LEU A 372 15.04 2.39 -6.21
C LEU A 372 15.95 3.57 -5.90
N SER A 373 15.87 4.62 -6.71
CA SER A 373 16.42 5.92 -6.35
C SER A 373 15.49 6.65 -5.37
N PRO A 374 15.97 7.67 -4.64
CA PRO A 374 15.08 8.51 -3.82
C PRO A 374 13.92 9.12 -4.62
N GLY A 375 14.14 9.43 -5.90
CA GLY A 375 13.09 9.91 -6.80
C GLY A 375 12.03 8.86 -7.08
N ASP A 376 12.45 7.62 -7.38
CA ASP A 376 11.52 6.51 -7.59
C ASP A 376 10.66 6.24 -6.34
N VAL A 377 11.26 6.31 -5.14
CA VAL A 377 10.51 6.10 -3.89
C VAL A 377 9.42 7.15 -3.70
N ILE A 378 9.69 8.41 -4.06
CA ILE A 378 8.70 9.49 -3.97
C ILE A 378 7.62 9.35 -5.04
N GLU A 379 8.01 9.02 -6.28
CA GLU A 379 7.09 8.83 -7.39
C GLU A 379 6.15 7.62 -7.19
N ASP A 380 6.68 6.53 -6.64
CA ASP A 380 5.94 5.30 -6.37
C ASP A 380 5.13 5.37 -5.05
N ALA A 381 5.23 6.45 -4.27
CA ALA A 381 4.50 6.61 -3.01
C ALA A 381 3.10 7.19 -3.20
N VAL A 382 2.13 6.63 -2.50
CA VAL A 382 0.77 7.14 -2.42
C VAL A 382 0.48 7.55 -0.98
N LEU A 383 0.14 8.81 -0.78
CA LEU A 383 -0.49 9.29 0.46
C LEU A 383 -2.01 9.21 0.30
N GLY A 384 -2.66 8.58 1.26
CA GLY A 384 -4.10 8.44 1.30
C GLY A 384 -4.81 9.47 2.17
N ASP A 385 -6.09 9.24 2.39
CA ASP A 385 -6.97 10.01 3.26
C ASP A 385 -6.62 9.76 4.72
N SER A 386 -6.55 10.82 5.53
CA SER A 386 -6.22 10.67 6.95
C SER A 386 -7.38 10.04 7.71
N VAL A 387 -7.07 9.15 8.65
CA VAL A 387 -8.05 8.39 9.44
C VAL A 387 -7.77 8.61 10.92
N THR A 388 -8.80 8.94 11.68
CA THR A 388 -8.70 9.01 13.14
C THR A 388 -8.89 7.63 13.78
N VAL A 389 -8.41 7.45 15.02
CA VAL A 389 -8.68 6.23 15.81
C VAL A 389 -10.17 5.99 16.07
N SER A 390 -11.01 7.03 15.91
CA SER A 390 -12.48 6.93 15.98
C SER A 390 -13.15 6.55 14.66
N GLY A 391 -12.38 6.35 13.58
CA GLY A 391 -12.89 5.99 12.27
C GLY A 391 -13.37 7.17 11.41
N VAL A 392 -13.16 8.41 11.86
CA VAL A 392 -13.42 9.61 11.06
C VAL A 392 -12.38 9.71 9.94
N ILE A 393 -12.84 9.95 8.71
CA ILE A 393 -11.98 10.07 7.52
C ILE A 393 -11.89 11.53 7.09
N VAL A 394 -10.68 11.99 6.80
CA VAL A 394 -10.37 13.35 6.39
C VAL A 394 -9.75 13.33 5.00
N ARG A 395 -10.36 14.04 4.08
CA ARG A 395 -9.92 14.13 2.69
C ARG A 395 -9.59 15.57 2.35
N GLU A 396 -8.46 15.76 1.67
CA GLU A 396 -8.11 17.04 1.09
C GLU A 396 -8.34 16.95 -0.43
N SER A 397 -9.11 17.88 -0.97
CA SER A 397 -9.31 18.01 -2.40
C SER A 397 -8.12 18.71 -3.06
N GLN A 398 -7.95 18.52 -4.36
CA GLN A 398 -6.88 19.21 -5.12
C GLN A 398 -6.99 20.74 -5.08
N ASP A 399 -8.19 21.26 -4.82
CA ASP A 399 -8.46 22.70 -4.67
C ASP A 399 -8.23 23.21 -3.24
N GLY A 400 -7.70 22.37 -2.33
CA GLY A 400 -7.41 22.71 -0.93
C GLY A 400 -8.63 22.64 -0.01
N GLY A 401 -9.77 22.13 -0.48
CA GLY A 401 -10.96 21.92 0.34
C GLY A 401 -10.83 20.67 1.20
N VAL A 402 -11.16 20.77 2.48
CA VAL A 402 -11.10 19.62 3.42
C VAL A 402 -12.51 19.09 3.68
N THR A 403 -12.71 17.79 3.55
CA THR A 403 -13.91 17.09 4.01
C THR A 403 -13.61 16.17 5.20
N VAL A 404 -14.60 16.01 6.07
CA VAL A 404 -14.61 15.11 7.21
C VAL A 404 -15.84 14.22 7.08
N ASP A 405 -15.65 12.91 6.95
CA ASP A 405 -16.71 11.94 6.67
C ASP A 405 -17.57 12.34 5.45
N ASP A 406 -16.89 12.78 4.36
CA ASP A 406 -17.47 13.28 3.11
C ASP A 406 -18.28 14.59 3.19
N GLU A 407 -18.30 15.24 4.36
CA GLU A 407 -18.92 16.55 4.56
C GLU A 407 -17.85 17.66 4.60
N PRO A 408 -18.04 18.81 3.95
CA PRO A 408 -17.07 19.91 4.01
C PRO A 408 -16.83 20.37 5.45
N LEU A 409 -15.57 20.57 5.82
CA LEU A 409 -15.19 21.06 7.15
C LEU A 409 -15.76 22.47 7.42
N GLY A 410 -15.95 23.26 6.36
CA GLY A 410 -16.60 24.58 6.42
C GLY A 410 -15.71 25.68 7.01
N VAL A 411 -14.39 25.58 6.82
CA VAL A 411 -13.41 26.59 7.24
C VAL A 411 -13.47 27.80 6.30
N SER A 412 -13.39 29.00 6.86
CA SER A 412 -13.25 30.24 6.07
C SER A 412 -11.83 30.33 5.51
N PRO A 413 -11.65 30.65 4.22
CA PRO A 413 -10.32 30.85 3.62
C PRO A 413 -9.55 32.03 4.24
N ASP A 414 -10.27 33.03 4.77
CA ASP A 414 -9.71 34.19 5.48
C ASP A 414 -10.33 34.29 6.89
N PRO A 415 -9.87 33.50 7.86
CA PRO A 415 -10.44 33.51 9.20
C PRO A 415 -9.96 34.73 10.00
N VAL A 416 -10.87 35.61 10.37
CA VAL A 416 -10.58 36.78 11.22
C VAL A 416 -10.81 36.40 12.69
N THR A 417 -9.76 35.91 13.34
CA THR A 417 -9.81 35.51 14.76
C THR A 417 -9.95 36.68 15.72
N THR A 418 -9.61 37.90 15.27
CA THR A 418 -9.70 39.13 16.08
C THR A 418 -11.12 39.54 16.44
N ASP A 419 -12.11 38.99 15.75
CA ASP A 419 -13.52 39.35 15.96
C ASP A 419 -14.18 38.53 17.08
N VAL A 420 -13.48 37.55 17.66
CA VAL A 420 -14.02 36.74 18.76
C VAL A 420 -13.90 37.49 20.09
N ALA A 421 -15.05 37.83 20.69
CA ALA A 421 -15.14 38.49 21.99
C ALA A 421 -15.53 37.54 23.13
N SER A 422 -16.21 36.42 22.83
CA SER A 422 -16.62 35.43 23.82
C SER A 422 -16.69 34.02 23.22
N LEU A 423 -16.57 33.01 24.09
CA LEU A 423 -16.72 31.58 23.76
C LEU A 423 -17.75 30.96 24.70
N ASP A 424 -18.77 30.30 24.13
CA ASP A 424 -19.63 29.36 24.85
C ASP A 424 -19.21 27.93 24.50
N VAL A 425 -18.96 27.10 25.53
CA VAL A 425 -18.39 25.75 25.36
C VAL A 425 -19.30 24.73 26.04
N ALA A 426 -19.80 23.78 25.26
CA ALA A 426 -20.51 22.62 25.76
C ALA A 426 -19.62 21.36 25.64
N VAL A 427 -19.56 20.59 26.72
CA VAL A 427 -18.76 19.37 26.82
C VAL A 427 -19.66 18.14 26.69
N ASP A 428 -19.30 17.22 25.81
CA ASP A 428 -19.97 15.94 25.58
C ASP A 428 -18.97 14.80 25.82
N SER A 429 -19.15 14.09 26.94
CA SER A 429 -18.29 12.99 27.39
C SER A 429 -18.80 11.61 26.96
N SER A 430 -19.79 11.52 26.07
CA SER A 430 -20.35 10.24 25.62
C SER A 430 -19.36 9.37 24.84
N ALA A 431 -18.26 9.95 24.35
CA ALA A 431 -17.23 9.29 23.54
C ALA A 431 -15.96 8.88 24.33
N PHE A 432 -16.04 8.79 25.67
CA PHE A 432 -14.89 8.50 26.54
C PHE A 432 -14.07 7.28 26.04
N PRO A 433 -12.72 7.36 25.99
CA PRO A 433 -11.86 8.39 26.60
C PRO A 433 -11.76 9.71 25.81
N LEU A 434 -12.36 9.81 24.63
CA LEU A 434 -12.40 11.07 23.88
C LEU A 434 -13.52 11.97 24.42
N ILE A 435 -13.25 13.26 24.49
CA ILE A 435 -14.24 14.28 24.86
C ILE A 435 -14.56 15.11 23.62
N ARG A 436 -15.83 15.32 23.35
CA ARG A 436 -16.27 16.21 22.28
C ARG A 436 -16.60 17.58 22.87
N LEU A 437 -16.01 18.62 22.29
CA LEU A 437 -16.34 20.00 22.61
C LEU A 437 -17.20 20.59 21.50
N ARG A 438 -18.25 21.32 21.86
CA ARG A 438 -18.97 22.22 20.96
C ARG A 438 -18.68 23.64 21.40
N VAL A 439 -17.94 24.36 20.57
CA VAL A 439 -17.53 25.74 20.84
C VAL A 439 -18.35 26.67 19.96
N LYS A 440 -18.93 27.71 20.56
CA LYS A 440 -19.67 28.77 19.88
C LYS A 440 -18.95 30.09 20.13
N PRO A 441 -18.07 30.52 19.21
CA PRO A 441 -17.46 31.83 19.28
C PRO A 441 -18.46 32.90 18.87
N ALA A 442 -18.46 34.03 19.56
CA ALA A 442 -19.29 35.19 19.22
C ALA A 442 -18.49 36.49 19.27
N ASN A 443 -18.87 37.43 18.41
CA ASN A 443 -18.30 38.78 18.38
C ASN A 443 -18.83 39.66 19.51
N ALA A 444 -18.40 40.92 19.56
CA ALA A 444 -18.79 41.87 20.61
C ALA A 444 -20.31 42.15 20.61
N GLU A 445 -20.96 42.00 19.47
CA GLU A 445 -22.40 42.15 19.24
C GLU A 445 -23.20 40.88 19.61
N GLY A 446 -22.52 39.77 19.91
CA GLY A 446 -23.13 38.48 20.22
C GLY A 446 -23.51 37.63 18.99
N GLU A 447 -23.06 38.02 17.80
CA GLU A 447 -23.25 37.25 16.57
C GLU A 447 -22.20 36.13 16.46
N PRO A 448 -22.58 34.95 15.92
CA PRO A 448 -21.66 33.82 15.83
C PRO A 448 -20.53 34.08 14.83
N VAL A 449 -19.30 33.79 15.24
CA VAL A 449 -18.13 33.75 14.34
C VAL A 449 -17.93 32.31 13.88
N VAL A 450 -18.09 32.06 12.58
CA VAL A 450 -18.07 30.71 11.98
C VAL A 450 -16.85 30.52 11.09
N GLY A 451 -16.53 29.26 10.77
CA GLY A 451 -15.45 28.93 9.84
C GLY A 451 -14.04 29.13 10.42
N LEU A 452 -13.90 29.20 11.75
CA LEU A 452 -12.59 29.29 12.38
C LEU A 452 -11.80 27.97 12.16
N PRO A 453 -10.54 28.03 11.69
CA PRO A 453 -9.69 26.85 11.52
C PRO A 453 -9.26 26.26 12.87
N GLY A 454 -8.74 25.03 12.85
CA GLY A 454 -8.26 24.38 14.06
C GLY A 454 -7.17 25.18 14.80
N ASN A 455 -6.24 25.80 14.08
CA ASN A 455 -5.18 26.62 14.69
C ASN A 455 -5.67 27.94 15.32
N ALA A 456 -6.96 28.28 15.22
CA ALA A 456 -7.57 29.37 15.98
C ALA A 456 -7.89 28.98 17.43
N PHE A 457 -7.79 27.69 17.78
CA PHE A 457 -8.09 27.18 19.10
C PHE A 457 -6.85 26.53 19.73
N VAL A 458 -6.73 26.69 21.04
CA VAL A 458 -5.86 25.88 21.90
C VAL A 458 -6.77 25.24 22.94
N VAL A 459 -6.63 23.93 23.14
CA VAL A 459 -7.36 23.19 24.17
C VAL A 459 -6.35 22.76 25.21
N GLU A 460 -6.64 23.03 26.47
CA GLU A 460 -5.77 22.69 27.61
C GLU A 460 -6.54 21.82 28.59
N GLU A 461 -5.87 20.79 29.11
CA GLU A 461 -6.30 19.97 30.25
C GLU A 461 -5.24 20.10 31.34
N ASP A 462 -5.62 20.56 32.53
CA ASP A 462 -4.69 20.83 33.64
C ASP A 462 -3.48 21.69 33.23
N ASP A 463 -3.74 22.79 32.51
CA ASP A 463 -2.72 23.72 31.95
C ASP A 463 -1.75 23.08 30.95
N VAL A 464 -2.05 21.88 30.44
CA VAL A 464 -1.28 21.19 29.40
C VAL A 464 -2.07 21.23 28.10
N ALA A 465 -1.47 21.80 27.05
CA ALA A 465 -2.06 21.77 25.72
C ALA A 465 -2.27 20.33 25.24
N VAL A 466 -3.50 20.01 24.81
CA VAL A 466 -3.88 18.71 24.28
C VAL A 466 -4.19 18.82 22.80
N SER A 467 -3.81 17.80 22.04
CA SER A 467 -4.18 17.68 20.63
C SER A 467 -5.69 17.46 20.49
N PHE A 468 -6.31 18.15 19.55
CA PHE A 468 -7.71 17.94 19.20
C PHE A 468 -7.89 17.85 17.69
N PHE A 469 -9.04 17.31 17.28
CA PHE A 469 -9.43 17.20 15.88
C PHE A 469 -10.69 18.04 15.63
N LEU A 470 -10.59 19.04 14.76
CA LEU A 470 -11.75 19.85 14.38
C LEU A 470 -12.62 19.05 13.40
N ARG A 471 -13.81 18.63 13.86
CA ARG A 471 -14.75 17.88 13.00
C ARG A 471 -15.59 18.78 12.10
N GLN A 472 -15.92 19.98 12.58
CA GLN A 472 -16.81 20.93 11.92
C GLN A 472 -16.42 22.35 12.34
N ALA A 473 -16.20 23.24 11.36
CA ALA A 473 -15.90 24.66 11.59
C ALA A 473 -17.14 25.56 11.44
N SER A 474 -18.17 25.04 10.77
CA SER A 474 -19.47 25.70 10.57
C SER A 474 -20.60 24.68 10.72
N PRO A 475 -21.81 25.10 11.12
CA PRO A 475 -22.96 24.20 11.11
C PRO A 475 -23.17 23.62 9.71
N PRO A 476 -23.35 22.29 9.56
CA PRO A 476 -23.57 21.70 8.25
C PRO A 476 -24.90 22.21 7.67
N PRO A 477 -25.02 22.31 6.33
CA PRO A 477 -26.28 22.66 5.72
C PRO A 477 -27.37 21.63 6.09
N PRO A 478 -28.66 22.02 6.14
CA PRO A 478 -29.74 21.10 6.47
C PRO A 478 -29.82 19.93 5.47
N LYS A 479 -29.74 18.69 5.99
CA LYS A 479 -30.09 17.42 5.32
C LYS A 479 -31.45 16.99 5.86
N VAL A 480 -32.49 17.45 5.19
CA VAL A 480 -33.88 17.34 5.63
C VAL A 480 -34.50 16.07 5.05
N LEU A 481 -34.82 15.11 5.91
CA LEU A 481 -35.67 13.99 5.52
C LEU A 481 -37.13 14.35 5.76
N LEU A 482 -37.93 14.40 4.69
CA LEU A 482 -39.38 14.54 4.77
C LEU A 482 -40.00 13.14 4.91
N LEU A 483 -40.46 12.80 6.12
CA LEU A 483 -41.07 11.52 6.43
C LEU A 483 -42.59 11.68 6.44
N PHE A 484 -43.26 11.14 5.43
CA PHE A 484 -44.72 11.20 5.30
C PHE A 484 -45.37 9.99 5.96
N ASP A 485 -46.29 10.27 6.87
CA ASP A 485 -47.32 9.33 7.29
C ASP A 485 -48.27 9.08 6.12
N ALA A 486 -48.57 7.82 5.89
CA ALA A 486 -49.44 7.37 4.80
C ALA A 486 -50.67 6.62 5.33
N SER A 487 -50.98 6.80 6.61
CA SER A 487 -52.22 6.33 7.21
C SER A 487 -53.42 7.02 6.60
N LYS A 488 -54.53 6.28 6.47
CA LYS A 488 -55.77 6.76 5.83
C LYS A 488 -56.45 7.93 6.57
N SER A 489 -55.99 8.30 7.77
CA SER A 489 -56.48 9.50 8.45
C SER A 489 -55.91 10.76 7.83
N VAL A 490 -54.66 10.71 7.33
CA VAL A 490 -53.99 11.86 6.70
C VAL A 490 -54.85 12.37 5.53
N PRO A 491 -55.13 13.68 5.44
CA PRO A 491 -55.90 14.23 4.34
C PRO A 491 -55.28 13.94 2.97
N ASP A 492 -56.10 13.78 1.93
CA ASP A 492 -55.66 13.48 0.56
C ASP A 492 -54.61 14.48 0.03
N GLU A 493 -54.66 15.74 0.47
CA GLU A 493 -53.68 16.80 0.11
C GLU A 493 -52.28 16.60 0.73
N PHE A 494 -52.11 15.65 1.65
CA PHE A 494 -50.83 15.26 2.25
C PHE A 494 -50.49 13.79 2.00
N GLN A 495 -51.22 13.10 1.11
CA GLN A 495 -50.94 11.72 0.72
C GLN A 495 -50.56 11.59 -0.76
N GLY A 496 -49.58 10.72 -1.06
CA GLY A 496 -49.19 10.35 -2.42
C GLY A 496 -49.00 11.57 -3.34
N VAL A 497 -49.68 11.58 -4.49
CA VAL A 497 -49.62 12.69 -5.45
C VAL A 497 -50.17 14.01 -4.88
N GLY A 498 -51.09 13.96 -3.91
CA GLY A 498 -51.61 15.15 -3.26
C GLY A 498 -50.55 15.89 -2.42
N ALA A 499 -49.59 15.16 -1.85
CA ALA A 499 -48.51 15.71 -1.02
C ALA A 499 -47.41 16.46 -1.81
N THR A 500 -47.34 16.28 -3.13
CA THR A 500 -46.23 16.79 -3.95
C THR A 500 -46.07 18.31 -3.92
N PRO A 501 -47.15 19.14 -3.93
CA PRO A 501 -47.00 20.58 -3.84
C PRO A 501 -46.44 21.02 -2.49
N PHE A 502 -46.76 20.29 -1.41
CA PHE A 502 -46.23 20.55 -0.08
C PHE A 502 -44.73 20.21 -0.01
N GLY A 503 -44.32 19.05 -0.51
CA GLY A 503 -42.91 18.64 -0.58
C GLY A 503 -42.06 19.68 -1.32
N ARG A 504 -42.52 20.13 -2.50
CA ARG A 504 -41.85 21.19 -3.27
C ARG A 504 -41.78 22.50 -2.49
N LEU A 505 -42.89 22.94 -1.90
CA LEU A 505 -42.95 24.20 -1.16
C LEU A 505 -41.98 24.22 0.02
N VAL A 506 -41.89 23.12 0.78
CA VAL A 506 -40.93 23.01 1.88
C VAL A 506 -39.50 23.10 1.35
N ALA A 507 -39.17 22.38 0.27
CA ALA A 507 -37.84 22.43 -0.33
C ALA A 507 -37.48 23.85 -0.80
N GLU A 508 -38.35 24.53 -1.54
CA GLU A 508 -38.15 25.91 -2.01
C GLU A 508 -37.90 26.88 -0.86
N ARG A 509 -38.69 26.78 0.23
CA ARG A 509 -38.56 27.68 1.37
C ARG A 509 -37.30 27.44 2.18
N VAL A 510 -36.92 26.18 2.37
CA VAL A 510 -35.68 25.84 3.08
C VAL A 510 -34.47 26.24 2.24
N LEU A 511 -34.47 26.01 0.91
CA LEU A 511 -33.38 26.43 0.02
C LEU A 511 -33.23 27.95 -0.08
N ALA A 512 -34.33 28.71 0.03
CA ALA A 512 -34.26 30.17 0.07
C ALA A 512 -33.53 30.70 1.31
N ALA A 513 -33.58 29.98 2.44
CA ALA A 513 -32.87 30.32 3.67
C ALA A 513 -31.50 29.65 3.77
N PHE A 514 -31.37 28.44 3.20
CA PHE A 514 -30.19 27.58 3.24
C PHE A 514 -29.92 27.01 1.84
N PRO A 515 -29.21 27.75 0.98
CA PRO A 515 -29.01 27.38 -0.43
C PRO A 515 -28.38 25.99 -0.64
N ASP A 516 -27.58 25.53 0.31
CA ASP A 516 -26.89 24.23 0.24
C ASP A 516 -27.68 23.08 0.90
N ALA A 517 -28.93 23.32 1.29
CA ALA A 517 -29.78 22.29 1.88
C ALA A 517 -30.05 21.13 0.90
N ARG A 518 -30.14 19.92 1.45
CA ARG A 518 -30.48 18.72 0.69
C ARG A 518 -31.70 18.04 1.30
N PHE A 519 -32.49 17.41 0.44
CA PHE A 519 -33.73 16.75 0.80
C PHE A 519 -33.69 15.30 0.41
N ARG A 520 -34.35 14.49 1.21
CA ARG A 520 -34.71 13.13 0.87
C ARG A 520 -36.14 12.92 1.33
N VAL A 521 -36.91 12.14 0.60
CA VAL A 521 -38.31 11.87 0.94
C VAL A 521 -38.47 10.41 1.34
N ALA A 522 -39.25 10.15 2.39
CA ALA A 522 -39.56 8.82 2.88
C ALA A 522 -41.05 8.67 3.25
N GLY A 523 -41.55 7.44 3.18
CA GLY A 523 -42.86 7.06 3.69
C GLY A 523 -42.77 6.09 4.85
N VAL A 524 -43.78 6.13 5.73
CA VAL A 524 -43.98 5.13 6.79
C VAL A 524 -44.71 3.91 6.23
N THR A 525 -44.09 2.73 6.33
CA THR A 525 -44.66 1.45 5.89
C THR A 525 -44.45 0.39 6.97
N TYR A 526 -45.50 0.08 7.74
CA TYR A 526 -45.52 -0.92 8.81
C TYR A 526 -44.31 -0.81 9.77
N GLY A 527 -44.05 0.39 10.26
CA GLY A 527 -42.93 0.68 11.18
C GLY A 527 -41.55 0.82 10.53
N VAL A 528 -41.47 0.78 9.21
CA VAL A 528 -40.22 0.99 8.46
C VAL A 528 -40.31 2.28 7.65
N ALA A 529 -39.27 3.11 7.73
CA ALA A 529 -39.12 4.25 6.82
C ALA A 529 -38.54 3.77 5.49
N THR A 530 -39.25 4.01 4.39
CA THR A 530 -38.77 3.72 3.03
C THR A 530 -38.45 5.03 2.33
N ALA A 531 -37.17 5.31 2.12
CA ALA A 531 -36.71 6.56 1.52
C ALA A 531 -36.38 6.40 0.02
N SER A 532 -36.64 7.47 -0.74
CA SER A 532 -36.08 7.76 -2.07
C SER A 532 -34.58 7.45 -2.13
N PRO A 533 -33.98 7.08 -3.27
CA PRO A 533 -32.63 6.52 -3.30
C PRO A 533 -31.51 7.53 -3.00
N GLN A 534 -31.71 8.82 -3.27
CA GLN A 534 -30.65 9.83 -3.22
C GLN A 534 -31.10 11.12 -2.53
N TRP A 535 -30.12 11.89 -2.05
CA TRP A 535 -30.31 13.25 -1.58
C TRP A 535 -30.33 14.21 -2.77
N THR A 536 -31.26 15.17 -2.80
CA THR A 536 -31.38 16.16 -3.88
C THR A 536 -31.46 17.60 -3.35
N SER A 537 -30.99 18.55 -4.13
CA SER A 537 -31.19 19.99 -3.92
C SER A 537 -32.17 20.60 -4.94
N ASP A 538 -32.79 19.78 -5.79
CA ASP A 538 -33.79 20.22 -6.78
C ASP A 538 -35.21 20.06 -6.23
N PRO A 539 -35.95 21.17 -5.99
CA PRO A 539 -37.34 21.11 -5.56
C PRO A 539 -38.26 20.28 -6.47
N ALA A 540 -37.99 20.21 -7.77
CA ALA A 540 -38.78 19.42 -8.72
C ALA A 540 -38.55 17.91 -8.54
N GLU A 541 -37.35 17.52 -8.14
CA GLU A 541 -37.05 16.13 -7.79
C GLU A 541 -37.71 15.76 -6.45
N VAL A 542 -37.71 16.66 -5.46
CA VAL A 542 -38.46 16.48 -4.21
C VAL A 542 -39.95 16.29 -4.48
N GLU A 543 -40.54 17.10 -5.37
CA GLU A 543 -41.94 16.95 -5.82
C GLU A 543 -42.19 15.56 -6.40
N THR A 544 -41.30 15.11 -7.29
CA THR A 544 -41.40 13.82 -7.97
C THR A 544 -41.30 12.66 -6.97
N GLU A 545 -40.33 12.69 -6.07
CA GLU A 545 -40.12 11.63 -5.08
C GLU A 545 -41.23 11.59 -4.04
N THR A 546 -41.79 12.75 -3.66
CA THR A 546 -42.98 12.83 -2.79
C THR A 546 -44.16 12.08 -3.40
N GLY A 547 -44.36 12.18 -4.72
CA GLY A 547 -45.47 11.50 -5.41
C GLY A 547 -45.27 9.99 -5.52
N ARG A 548 -44.03 9.51 -5.30
CA ARG A 548 -43.66 8.09 -5.32
C ARG A 548 -43.67 7.46 -3.93
N VAL A 549 -43.90 8.23 -2.88
CA VAL A 549 -43.98 7.69 -1.52
C VAL A 549 -45.14 6.71 -1.45
N ILE A 550 -44.80 5.46 -1.12
CA ILE A 550 -45.76 4.42 -0.78
C ILE A 550 -45.63 4.22 0.72
N GLY A 551 -46.76 4.28 1.43
CA GLY A 551 -46.79 3.98 2.85
C GLY A 551 -48.13 3.40 3.28
N GLU A 552 -48.07 2.59 4.32
CA GLU A 552 -49.21 1.96 4.98
C GLU A 552 -48.86 1.79 6.46
N GLY A 553 -49.61 2.41 7.39
CA GLY A 553 -49.40 2.25 8.84
C GLY A 553 -49.15 3.57 9.59
N SER A 554 -49.10 3.49 10.93
CA SER A 554 -48.94 4.62 11.87
C SER A 554 -47.95 4.28 13.01
N GLU A 555 -47.06 3.32 12.78
CA GLU A 555 -45.94 2.99 13.67
C GLU A 555 -44.82 4.03 13.52
N LEU A 556 -45.11 5.27 13.93
CA LEU A 556 -44.31 6.45 13.65
C LEU A 556 -42.96 6.45 14.38
N TRP A 557 -42.87 5.92 15.60
CA TRP A 557 -41.60 5.93 16.34
C TRP A 557 -40.57 5.00 15.70
N SER A 558 -40.98 3.78 15.39
CA SER A 558 -40.14 2.79 14.70
C SER A 558 -39.65 3.32 13.36
N ALA A 559 -40.53 4.01 12.61
CA ALA A 559 -40.15 4.64 11.35
C ALA A 559 -39.18 5.81 11.54
N ILE A 560 -39.36 6.64 12.58
CA ILE A 560 -38.40 7.71 12.92
C ILE A 560 -37.02 7.12 13.29
N ALA A 561 -36.98 6.02 14.04
CA ALA A 561 -35.73 5.31 14.36
C ALA A 561 -35.02 4.85 13.09
N GLY A 562 -35.74 4.13 12.23
CA GLY A 562 -35.22 3.65 10.95
C GLY A 562 -34.78 4.80 10.02
N ALA A 563 -35.52 5.90 10.04
CA ALA A 563 -35.21 7.11 9.27
C ALA A 563 -33.85 7.73 9.65
N GLY A 564 -33.42 7.58 10.91
CA GLY A 564 -32.09 8.01 11.36
C GLY A 564 -30.94 7.35 10.59
N SER A 565 -31.13 6.12 10.13
CA SER A 565 -30.11 5.39 9.35
C SER A 565 -29.81 6.02 7.97
N PHE A 566 -30.68 6.90 7.46
CA PHE A 566 -30.45 7.60 6.20
C PHE A 566 -29.50 8.80 6.33
N GLY A 567 -29.00 9.10 7.53
CA GLY A 567 -28.10 10.21 7.83
C GLY A 567 -28.68 11.64 7.70
N PRO A 568 -29.97 11.91 8.00
CA PRO A 568 -30.46 13.29 8.11
C PRO A 568 -29.89 14.01 9.33
N ASN A 569 -29.77 15.33 9.27
CA ASN A 569 -29.59 16.16 10.47
C ASN A 569 -30.92 16.80 10.94
N VAL A 570 -31.96 16.74 10.10
CA VAL A 570 -33.34 17.13 10.43
C VAL A 570 -34.29 16.08 9.86
N ILE A 571 -35.16 15.52 10.70
CA ILE A 571 -36.30 14.71 10.26
C ILE A 571 -37.56 15.54 10.48
N VAL A 572 -38.33 15.75 9.41
CA VAL A 572 -39.65 16.37 9.48
C VAL A 572 -40.67 15.26 9.29
N LEU A 573 -41.39 14.90 10.35
CA LEU A 573 -42.52 13.99 10.28
C LEU A 573 -43.78 14.77 9.90
N ILE A 574 -44.43 14.37 8.82
CA ILE A 574 -45.72 14.89 8.35
C ILE A 574 -46.78 13.85 8.68
N SER A 575 -47.61 14.12 9.69
CA SER A 575 -48.64 13.19 10.17
C SER A 575 -49.80 13.95 10.81
N ASP A 576 -50.99 13.35 10.77
CA ASP A 576 -52.17 13.78 11.54
C ASP A 576 -52.51 12.83 12.71
N GLY A 577 -51.77 11.72 12.83
CA GLY A 577 -52.03 10.63 13.74
C GLY A 577 -51.26 10.72 15.06
N GLN A 578 -51.73 9.94 16.05
CA GLN A 578 -50.91 9.59 17.21
C GLN A 578 -50.18 8.29 16.93
N ALA A 579 -48.89 8.24 17.24
CA ALA A 579 -48.07 7.04 17.07
C ALA A 579 -48.72 5.85 17.79
N THR A 580 -48.90 4.73 17.08
CA THR A 580 -49.56 3.54 17.62
C THR A 580 -48.59 2.56 18.28
N ASP A 581 -47.29 2.76 18.08
CA ASP A 581 -46.20 1.99 18.69
C ASP A 581 -45.64 2.70 19.95
N PRO A 582 -45.05 1.96 20.91
CA PRO A 582 -44.40 2.56 22.06
C PRO A 582 -43.02 3.14 21.71
N PRO A 583 -42.58 4.26 22.32
CA PRO A 583 -41.25 4.82 22.09
C PRO A 583 -40.11 3.99 22.71
N GLU A 584 -40.41 3.01 23.56
CA GLU A 584 -39.42 2.21 24.31
C GLU A 584 -38.72 1.12 23.49
N THR A 585 -39.08 0.95 22.21
CA THR A 585 -38.41 0.02 21.26
C THR A 585 -37.31 0.69 20.42
N LEU A 586 -36.95 1.95 20.70
CA LEU A 586 -35.95 2.75 20.00
C LEU A 586 -34.50 2.42 20.40
#